data_AF-A0A2D4HAQ4-F1
#
_entry.id   AF-A0A2D4HAQ4-F1
#
_cell.length_a   1.000
_cell.length_b   1.000
_cell.length_c   1.000
_cell.angle_alpha   90.00
_cell.angle_beta   90.00
_cell.angle_gamma   90.00
#
_symmetry.space_group_name_H-M   'P 1'
#
loop_
_entity.id
_entity.type
_entity.pdbx_description
1 polymer ?
#
loop_
_entity_poly.entity_id
_entity_poly.type
_entity_poly.pdbx_seq_one_letter_code
_entity_poly.pdbx_strand_id
1 'polypeptide(L)'
;KSTIVKHLSEGCSTLEIAKILGRDHRTIERFVVNSQQGRKKRVEKKRRTLTAKDLRRIEHEATRNPLSSSAVIFQNCNLPGVPRSTRCSVLRDMAKVRKSETQPPLNKTHKLKQQD
;
A
#
# COMPACT_ATOMS: atom_id res chain seq x y z
N LYS A 1 -8.69 15.12 -21.62
CA LYS A 1 -7.62 15.43 -22.60
C LYS A 1 -8.23 15.57 -23.99
N SER A 2 -8.95 14.55 -24.48
CA SER A 2 -9.63 14.54 -25.79
C SER A 2 -10.48 15.79 -26.08
N THR A 3 -11.29 16.26 -25.13
CA THR A 3 -12.15 17.44 -25.33
C THR A 3 -11.39 18.76 -25.48
N ILE A 4 -10.31 18.95 -24.73
CA ILE A 4 -9.46 20.15 -24.84
C ILE A 4 -8.71 20.13 -26.17
N VAL A 5 -8.16 18.97 -26.56
CA VAL A 5 -7.46 18.80 -27.85
C VAL A 5 -8.40 19.05 -29.02
N LYS A 6 -9.65 18.59 -28.93
CA LYS A 6 -10.68 18.82 -29.95
C LYS A 6 -10.97 20.32 -30.14
N HIS A 7 -11.21 21.07 -29.06
CA HIS A 7 -11.47 22.51 -29.19
C HIS A 7 -10.24 23.31 -29.61
N LEU A 8 -9.03 22.86 -29.26
CA LEU A 8 -7.80 23.44 -29.80
C LEU A 8 -7.67 23.21 -31.31
N SER A 9 -8.02 22.02 -31.81
CA SER A 9 -8.02 21.75 -33.26
C SER A 9 -9.10 22.53 -34.02
N GLU A 10 -10.18 22.90 -33.35
CA GLU A 10 -11.24 23.77 -33.89
C GLU A 10 -10.83 25.26 -33.85
N GLY A 11 -9.64 25.59 -33.34
CA GLY A 11 -9.10 26.96 -33.30
C GLY A 11 -9.59 27.80 -32.12
N CYS A 12 -10.26 27.21 -31.13
CA CYS A 12 -10.74 27.95 -29.96
C CYS A 12 -9.58 28.44 -29.08
N SER A 13 -9.73 29.65 -28.53
CA SER A 13 -8.78 30.19 -27.56
C SER A 13 -8.85 29.44 -26.22
N THR A 14 -7.76 29.46 -25.46
CA THR A 14 -7.68 28.82 -24.14
C THR A 14 -8.68 29.40 -23.13
N LEU A 15 -9.12 30.65 -23.30
CA LEU A 15 -10.17 31.29 -22.48
C LEU A 15 -11.58 30.80 -22.86
N GLU A 16 -11.86 30.63 -24.14
CA GLU A 16 -13.15 30.09 -24.60
C GLU A 16 -13.30 28.63 -24.18
N ILE A 17 -12.23 27.85 -24.31
CA ILE A 17 -12.19 26.45 -23.85
C ILE A 17 -12.43 26.37 -22.34
N ALA A 18 -11.86 27.29 -21.56
CA ALA A 18 -12.07 27.36 -20.11
C ALA A 18 -13.54 27.63 -19.77
N LYS A 19 -14.18 28.57 -20.47
CA LYS A 19 -15.62 28.89 -20.31
C LYS A 19 -16.52 27.73 -20.72
N ILE A 20 -16.28 27.12 -21.88
CA ILE A 20 -17.06 25.99 -22.41
C ILE A 20 -16.98 24.77 -21.48
N LEU A 21 -15.78 24.47 -20.97
CA LEU A 21 -15.56 23.30 -20.13
C LEU A 21 -15.75 23.55 -18.63
N GLY A 22 -16.11 24.79 -18.23
CA GLY A 22 -16.24 25.18 -16.82
C GLY A 22 -14.97 24.95 -16.00
N ARG A 23 -13.79 25.18 -16.61
CA ARG A 23 -12.48 24.93 -16.00
C ARG A 23 -11.73 26.22 -15.77
N ASP A 24 -10.84 26.20 -14.78
CA ASP A 24 -9.88 27.29 -14.60
C ASP A 24 -8.98 27.43 -15.83
N HIS A 25 -8.83 28.66 -16.32
CA HIS A 25 -8.02 29.00 -17.48
C HIS A 25 -6.57 28.51 -17.32
N ARG A 26 -5.97 28.66 -16.14
CA ARG A 26 -4.61 28.19 -15.85
C ARG A 26 -4.46 26.68 -15.97
N THR A 27 -5.56 25.93 -15.82
CA THR A 27 -5.56 24.47 -16.02
C THR A 27 -5.51 24.11 -17.50
N ILE A 28 -6.21 24.88 -18.34
CA ILE A 28 -6.15 24.74 -19.79
C ILE A 28 -4.78 25.15 -20.32
N GLU A 29 -4.23 26.29 -19.87
CA GLU A 29 -2.87 26.72 -20.24
C GLU A 29 -1.80 25.68 -19.84
N ARG A 30 -1.84 25.21 -18.58
CA ARG A 30 -0.94 24.14 -18.13
C ARG A 30 -1.08 22.87 -18.94
N PHE A 31 -2.29 22.57 -19.41
CA PHE A 31 -2.53 21.44 -20.29
C PHE A 31 -1.93 21.67 -21.68
N VAL A 32 -2.03 22.86 -22.28
CA VAL A 32 -1.39 23.16 -23.58
C VAL A 32 0.13 22.96 -23.49
N VAL A 33 0.76 23.56 -22.46
CA VAL A 33 2.21 23.47 -22.23
C VAL A 33 2.67 22.04 -21.94
N ASN A 34 1.88 21.25 -21.20
CA ASN A 34 2.27 19.91 -20.74
C ASN A 34 1.41 18.79 -21.33
N SER A 35 0.81 19.00 -22.50
CA SER A 35 -0.22 18.09 -23.07
C SER A 35 0.29 16.67 -23.26
N GLN A 36 1.54 16.59 -23.73
CA GLN A 36 2.32 15.38 -23.96
C GLN A 36 2.77 14.71 -22.66
N GLN A 37 2.89 15.46 -21.56
CA GLN A 37 3.22 14.87 -20.27
C GLN A 37 1.98 14.14 -19.71
N GLY A 38 2.17 12.86 -19.42
CA GLY A 38 1.19 12.06 -18.69
C GLY A 38 0.89 12.69 -17.33
N ARG A 39 -0.29 12.41 -16.77
CA ARG A 39 -0.57 12.77 -15.38
C ARG A 39 0.48 12.07 -14.51
N LYS A 40 1.34 12.84 -13.84
CA LYS A 40 2.30 12.27 -12.87
C LYS A 40 1.51 11.55 -11.78
N LYS A 41 1.88 10.29 -11.49
CA LYS A 41 1.30 9.58 -10.35
C LYS A 41 1.59 10.40 -9.09
N ARG A 42 0.61 10.44 -8.19
CA ARG A 42 0.83 11.04 -6.86
C ARG A 42 2.01 10.30 -6.23
N VAL A 43 3.07 11.04 -5.92
CA VAL A 43 4.20 10.48 -5.18
C VAL A 43 3.67 10.22 -3.77
N GLU A 44 3.45 8.94 -3.43
CA GLU A 44 3.18 8.58 -2.05
C GLU A 44 4.43 8.87 -1.21
N LYS A 45 4.26 9.57 -0.10
CA LYS A 45 5.34 9.77 0.86
C LYS A 45 5.81 8.38 1.32
N LYS A 46 7.13 8.17 1.35
CA LYS A 46 7.71 6.93 1.89
C LYS A 46 7.24 6.76 3.33
N ARG A 47 6.37 5.79 3.57
CA ARG A 47 5.79 5.49 4.89
C ARG A 47 6.74 4.72 5.81
N ARG A 48 7.90 4.29 5.31
CA ARG A 48 8.66 3.21 5.94
C ARG A 48 9.80 3.75 6.78
N THR A 49 9.70 3.52 8.09
CA THR A 49 10.81 3.54 9.05
C THR A 49 11.85 2.46 8.77
N LEU A 50 11.52 1.47 7.92
CA LEU A 50 12.34 0.30 7.60
C LEU A 50 13.03 0.46 6.25
N THR A 51 14.30 0.07 6.19
CA THR A 51 15.08 0.08 4.96
C THR A 51 14.70 -1.09 4.06
N ALA A 52 15.02 -1.03 2.77
CA ALA A 52 14.80 -2.15 1.85
C ALA A 52 15.52 -3.44 2.29
N LYS A 53 16.66 -3.31 2.98
CA LYS A 53 17.43 -4.43 3.51
C LYS A 53 16.70 -5.11 4.67
N ASP A 54 16.09 -4.33 5.56
CA ASP A 54 15.28 -4.84 6.67
C ASP A 54 14.08 -5.61 6.15
N LEU A 55 13.41 -5.07 5.14
CA LEU A 55 12.25 -5.71 4.51
C LEU A 55 12.61 -7.07 3.91
N ARG A 56 13.75 -7.20 3.23
CA ARG A 56 14.25 -8.48 2.70
C ARG A 56 14.54 -9.50 3.82
N ARG A 57 15.13 -9.04 4.93
CA ARG A 57 15.40 -9.91 6.10
C ARG A 57 14.11 -10.40 6.74
N ILE A 58 13.14 -9.51 6.93
CA ILE A 58 11.83 -9.83 7.50
C ILE A 58 11.11 -10.84 6.61
N GLU A 59 11.15 -10.67 5.29
CA GLU A 59 10.53 -11.59 4.34
C GLU A 59 11.15 -12.99 4.44
N HIS A 60 12.48 -13.10 4.39
CA HIS A 60 13.17 -14.39 4.55
C HIS A 60 12.85 -15.05 5.89
N GLU A 61 12.90 -14.31 6.99
CA GLU A 61 12.63 -14.85 8.33
C GLU A 61 11.18 -15.31 8.47
N ALA A 62 10.23 -14.55 7.91
CA ALA A 62 8.82 -14.93 7.88
C ALA A 62 8.58 -16.18 7.02
N THR A 63 9.31 -16.36 5.90
CA THR A 63 9.21 -17.60 5.11
C THR A 63 9.84 -18.81 5.80
N ARG A 64 10.92 -18.62 6.55
CA ARG A 64 11.58 -19.67 7.31
C ARG A 64 10.73 -20.13 8.50
N ASN A 65 10.09 -19.18 9.17
CA ASN A 65 9.31 -19.40 10.40
C ASN A 65 7.87 -18.87 10.25
N PRO A 66 7.03 -19.47 9.39
CA PRO A 66 5.74 -18.90 8.97
C PRO A 66 4.67 -18.84 10.05
N LEU A 67 4.79 -19.63 11.12
CA LEU A 67 3.87 -19.65 12.27
C LEU A 67 4.41 -18.84 13.46
N SER A 68 5.57 -18.21 13.32
CA SER A 68 6.17 -17.42 14.38
C SER A 68 5.44 -16.09 14.57
N SER A 69 5.45 -15.57 15.79
CA SER A 69 4.79 -14.30 16.09
C SER A 69 5.52 -13.14 15.41
N SER A 70 4.78 -12.07 15.09
CA SER A 70 5.37 -10.86 14.51
C SER A 70 6.41 -10.21 15.44
N ALA A 71 6.41 -10.49 16.75
CA ALA A 71 7.43 -9.98 17.66
C ALA A 71 8.74 -10.73 17.48
N VAL A 72 8.67 -12.05 17.45
CA VAL A 72 9.82 -12.94 17.29
C VAL A 72 10.48 -12.74 15.92
N ILE A 73 9.70 -12.66 14.84
CA ILE A 73 10.24 -12.41 13.49
C ILE A 73 11.05 -11.11 13.46
N PHE A 74 10.53 -10.03 14.05
CA PHE A 74 11.21 -8.74 14.07
C PHE A 74 12.39 -8.71 15.04
N GLN A 75 12.33 -9.45 16.15
CA GLN A 75 13.46 -9.62 17.06
C GLN A 75 14.62 -10.36 16.38
N ASN A 76 14.34 -11.44 15.65
CA ASN A 76 15.33 -12.18 14.87
C ASN A 76 15.95 -11.32 13.76
N CYS A 77 15.22 -10.29 13.29
CA CYS A 77 15.72 -9.31 12.33
C CYS A 77 16.46 -8.12 12.98
N ASN A 78 16.71 -8.15 14.30
CA ASN A 78 17.30 -7.06 15.09
C ASN A 78 16.46 -5.76 15.11
N LEU A 79 15.13 -5.89 15.09
CA LEU A 79 14.17 -4.78 15.07
C LEU A 79 13.11 -4.87 16.19
N PRO A 80 13.49 -5.02 17.47
CA PRO A 80 12.53 -5.20 18.56
C PRO A 80 11.66 -3.95 18.83
N GLY A 81 12.16 -2.75 18.50
CA GLY A 81 11.49 -1.47 18.77
C GLY A 81 10.34 -1.12 17.81
N VAL A 82 10.07 -1.94 16.80
CA VAL A 82 9.02 -1.63 15.81
C VAL A 82 7.63 -1.85 16.43
N PRO A 83 6.72 -0.84 16.38
CA PRO A 83 5.37 -0.98 16.91
C PRO A 83 4.62 -2.14 16.26
N ARG A 84 3.77 -2.82 17.04
CA ARG A 84 2.99 -3.99 16.56
C ARG A 84 2.19 -3.69 15.30
N SER A 85 1.57 -2.51 15.21
CA SER A 85 0.80 -2.06 14.04
C SER A 85 1.66 -2.05 12.77
N THR A 86 2.87 -1.49 12.86
CA THR A 86 3.85 -1.47 11.76
C THR A 86 4.32 -2.88 11.41
N ARG A 87 4.65 -3.71 12.41
CA ARG A 87 5.07 -5.10 12.20
C ARG A 87 4.03 -5.90 11.41
N CYS A 88 2.77 -5.83 11.85
CA CYS A 88 1.67 -6.52 11.18
C CYS A 88 1.33 -5.90 9.80
N SER A 89 1.49 -4.60 9.59
CA SER A 89 1.30 -3.99 8.27
C SER A 89 2.34 -4.49 7.26
N VAL A 90 3.62 -4.51 7.65
CA VAL A 90 4.71 -4.98 6.80
C VAL A 90 4.51 -6.45 6.41
N LEU A 91 4.15 -7.30 7.37
CA LEU A 91 3.91 -8.72 7.09
C LEU A 91 2.68 -8.94 6.20
N ARG A 92 1.63 -8.14 6.32
CA ARG A 92 0.47 -8.22 5.41
C ARG A 92 0.82 -7.84 3.98
N ASP A 93 1.66 -6.83 3.80
CA ASP A 93 2.02 -6.32 2.48
C ASP A 93 3.03 -7.24 1.75
N MET A 94 3.89 -7.94 2.51
CA MET A 94 5.06 -8.62 1.96
C MET A 94 5.07 -10.14 2.13
N ALA A 95 4.55 -10.67 3.24
CA ALA A 95 4.68 -12.08 3.54
C ALA A 95 3.42 -12.86 3.15
N LYS A 96 3.59 -14.03 2.53
CA LYS A 96 2.52 -15.04 2.45
C LYS A 96 2.33 -15.67 3.83
N VAL A 97 1.57 -15.00 4.69
CA VAL A 97 1.30 -15.47 6.05
C VAL A 97 0.48 -16.76 5.99
N ARG A 98 1.06 -17.88 6.45
CA ARG A 98 0.31 -19.12 6.66
C ARG A 98 -0.54 -18.99 7.92
N LYS A 99 -1.81 -19.37 7.82
CA LYS A 99 -2.68 -19.45 8.99
C LYS A 99 -2.42 -20.77 9.70
N SER A 100 -2.41 -20.74 11.03
CA SER A 100 -2.44 -21.96 11.82
C SER A 100 -3.74 -22.71 11.56
N GLU A 101 -3.69 -24.03 11.61
CA GLU A 101 -4.90 -24.86 11.58
C GLU A 101 -5.71 -24.60 12.85
N THR A 102 -6.96 -24.19 12.68
CA THR A 102 -7.88 -23.98 13.80
C THR A 102 -8.36 -25.34 14.28
N GLN A 103 -8.02 -25.72 15.51
CA GLN A 103 -8.62 -26.90 16.13
C GLN A 103 -10.06 -26.61 16.56
N PRO A 104 -10.97 -27.60 16.47
CA PRO A 104 -12.33 -27.44 16.96
C PRO A 104 -12.33 -27.16 18.47
N PRO A 105 -13.31 -26.38 18.96
CA PRO A 105 -13.40 -26.06 20.39
C PRO A 105 -13.54 -27.34 21.22
N LEU A 106 -12.86 -27.36 22.37
CA LEU A 106 -12.87 -28.49 23.31
C LEU A 106 -14.31 -28.82 23.76
N ASN A 107 -14.73 -30.06 23.49
CA ASN A 107 -16.01 -30.57 23.96
C ASN A 107 -16.01 -30.73 25.49
N LYS A 108 -17.20 -30.74 26.13
CA LYS A 108 -17.35 -30.86 27.60
C LYS A 108 -16.54 -32.05 28.17
N THR A 109 -16.53 -33.17 27.46
CA THR A 109 -15.78 -34.38 27.81
C THR A 109 -14.26 -34.20 27.82
N HIS A 110 -13.72 -33.38 26.92
CA HIS A 110 -12.28 -33.08 26.88
C HIS A 110 -11.87 -32.11 27.98
N LYS A 111 -12.78 -31.22 28.41
CA LYS A 111 -12.52 -30.28 29.51
C LYS A 111 -12.40 -30.99 30.86
N LEU A 112 -13.23 -32.01 31.08
CA LEU A 112 -13.19 -32.82 32.32
C LEU A 112 -11.86 -33.58 32.45
N LYS A 113 -11.34 -34.15 31.34
CA LYS A 113 -10.07 -34.89 31.31
C LYS A 113 -8.80 -34.05 31.53
N GLN A 114 -8.88 -32.72 31.54
CA GLN A 114 -7.73 -31.84 31.83
C GLN A 114 -7.63 -31.41 33.29
N GLN A 115 -8.64 -31.76 34.11
CA GLN A 115 -8.67 -31.42 35.54
C GLN A 115 -8.14 -32.56 36.44
N ASP A 116 -7.85 -33.73 35.86
CA ASP A 116 -7.13 -34.85 36.47
C ASP A 116 -5.64 -34.78 36.13
#